data_AF-A0A371HP07-F1
#
_entry.id   AF-A0A371HP07-F1
#
_cell.length_a   1.000
_cell.length_b   1.000
_cell.length_c   1.000
_cell.angle_alpha   90.00
_cell.angle_beta   90.00
_cell.angle_gamma   90.00
#
_symmetry.space_group_name_H-M   'P 1'
#
loop_
_entity.id
_entity.type
_entity.pdbx_description
1 polymer ?
#
loop_
_entity_poly.entity_id
_entity_poly.type
_entity_poly.pdbx_seq_one_letter_code
_entity_poly.pdbx_strand_id
1 'polypeptide(L)'
;MLLELRQRLVESLKEYADVFAWSYRDMPGLDTTIMDHKLPLIPNVLRRMKPEMALKIKEEVEKQWNASFMVVAEYPQWVANIVLVSKKDGKVRMCVDYRDLNSASPKDNFPLPHIDMLTQECWCNISKGHGDPFHDMVHKEVKFYVDDMIAKSRMLDQHVEDLRKLFERL
;
A
#
# COMPACT_ATOMS: atom_id res chain seq x y z
N MET A 1 -34.71 -10.81 -1.20
CA MET A 1 -33.80 -10.10 -2.11
C MET A 1 -32.63 -9.38 -1.42
N LEU A 2 -32.80 -8.19 -0.80
CA LEU A 2 -31.66 -7.47 -0.17
C LEU A 2 -31.04 -8.19 1.04
N LEU A 3 -31.87 -8.85 1.85
CA LEU A 3 -31.42 -9.64 3.00
C LEU A 3 -30.60 -10.88 2.59
N GLU A 4 -31.05 -11.59 1.55
CA GLU A 4 -30.36 -12.76 0.98
C GLU A 4 -29.01 -12.35 0.37
N LEU A 5 -28.96 -11.23 -0.34
CA LEU A 5 -27.70 -10.71 -0.86
C LEU A 5 -26.71 -10.37 0.25
N ARG A 6 -27.17 -9.65 1.28
CA ARG A 6 -26.33 -9.31 2.43
C ARG A 6 -25.77 -10.57 3.08
N GLN A 7 -26.58 -11.61 3.22
CA GLN A 7 -26.14 -12.87 3.78
C GLN A 7 -25.07 -13.55 2.91
N ARG A 8 -25.30 -13.67 1.59
CA ARG A 8 -24.30 -14.21 0.64
C ARG A 8 -22.99 -13.42 0.65
N LEU A 9 -23.07 -12.10 0.77
CA LEU A 9 -21.88 -11.23 0.85
C LEU A 9 -21.11 -11.47 2.15
N VAL A 10 -21.79 -11.55 3.29
CA VAL A 10 -21.14 -11.85 4.58
C VAL A 10 -20.52 -13.24 4.58
N GLU A 11 -21.18 -14.24 3.99
CA GLU A 11 -20.64 -15.59 3.83
C GLU A 11 -19.37 -15.56 2.97
N SER A 12 -19.37 -14.85 1.84
CA SER A 12 -18.20 -14.71 0.98
C SER A 12 -17.05 -13.96 1.67
N LEU A 13 -17.33 -12.90 2.43
CA LEU A 13 -16.30 -12.18 3.19
C LEU A 13 -15.68 -13.03 4.31
N LYS A 14 -16.45 -13.95 4.90
CA LYS A 14 -15.94 -14.90 5.89
C LYS A 14 -15.11 -16.00 5.26
N GLU A 15 -15.47 -16.43 4.05
CA GLU A 15 -14.74 -17.43 3.29
C GLU A 15 -13.36 -16.91 2.89
N TYR A 16 -13.27 -15.68 2.38
CA TYR A 16 -12.03 -15.01 1.98
C TYR A 16 -11.46 -14.09 3.08
N ALA A 17 -11.64 -14.46 4.35
CA ALA A 17 -11.19 -13.64 5.49
C ALA A 17 -9.67 -13.48 5.56
N ASP A 18 -8.93 -14.41 4.94
CA ASP A 18 -7.48 -14.49 4.81
C ASP A 18 -6.90 -13.52 3.78
N VAL A 19 -7.69 -13.11 2.79
CA VAL A 19 -7.31 -12.09 1.80
C VAL A 19 -7.16 -10.70 2.46
N PHE A 20 -7.82 -10.47 3.60
CA PHE A 20 -7.79 -9.19 4.29
C PHE A 20 -6.68 -9.13 5.35
N ALA A 21 -5.91 -8.05 5.34
CA ALA A 21 -4.95 -7.77 6.40
C ALA A 21 -5.65 -7.13 7.62
N TRP A 22 -5.63 -7.84 8.75
CA TRP A 22 -6.17 -7.35 10.03
C TRP A 22 -5.09 -6.72 10.90
N SER A 23 -3.84 -7.05 10.62
CA SER A 23 -2.64 -6.60 11.30
C SER A 23 -1.46 -6.47 10.33
N TYR A 24 -0.36 -5.86 10.79
CA TYR A 24 0.87 -5.79 9.99
C TYR A 24 1.49 -7.16 9.68
N ARG A 25 1.17 -8.21 10.45
CA ARG A 25 1.70 -9.57 10.21
C ARG A 25 1.06 -10.25 9.00
N ASP A 26 -0.13 -9.80 8.61
CA ASP A 26 -0.89 -10.35 7.49
C ASP A 26 -0.43 -9.75 6.14
N MET A 27 0.53 -8.83 6.17
CA MET A 27 1.14 -8.22 4.99
C MET A 27 2.60 -8.68 4.89
N PRO A 28 2.91 -9.89 4.40
CA PRO A 28 4.28 -10.39 4.34
C PRO A 28 5.19 -9.60 3.37
N GLY A 29 4.65 -8.62 2.65
CA GLY A 29 5.35 -7.87 1.60
C GLY A 29 5.47 -8.67 0.30
N LEU A 30 6.07 -8.04 -0.71
CA LEU A 30 6.46 -8.71 -1.94
C LEU A 30 7.90 -9.18 -1.82
N ASP A 31 8.22 -10.32 -2.45
CA ASP A 31 9.61 -10.78 -2.56
C ASP A 31 10.43 -9.75 -3.35
N THR A 32 11.56 -9.32 -2.79
CA THR A 32 12.47 -8.33 -3.38
C THR A 32 13.06 -8.80 -4.72
N THR A 33 13.06 -10.11 -4.99
CA THR A 33 13.44 -10.66 -6.30
C THR A 33 12.43 -10.35 -7.40
N ILE A 34 11.17 -10.10 -7.05
CA ILE A 34 10.10 -9.79 -8.00
C ILE A 34 10.11 -8.31 -8.36
N MET A 35 10.21 -7.44 -7.35
CA MET A 35 10.18 -5.99 -7.55
C MET A 35 10.91 -5.25 -6.43
N ASP A 36 11.85 -4.40 -6.81
CA ASP A 36 12.60 -3.53 -5.90
C ASP A 36 12.46 -2.06 -6.32
N HIS A 37 12.18 -1.19 -5.36
CA HIS A 37 12.25 0.26 -5.57
C HIS A 37 13.64 0.78 -5.20
N LYS A 38 14.38 1.30 -6.18
CA LYS A 38 15.74 1.84 -6.00
C LYS A 38 15.74 3.37 -6.13
N LEU A 39 16.11 4.05 -5.05
CA LEU A 39 16.31 5.49 -5.04
C LEU A 39 17.80 5.82 -5.24
N PRO A 40 18.16 6.70 -6.19
CA PRO A 40 19.52 7.21 -6.29
C PRO A 40 19.80 8.14 -5.11
N LEU A 41 20.77 7.78 -4.27
CA LEU A 41 21.10 8.53 -3.05
C LEU A 41 22.21 9.55 -3.29
N ILE A 42 22.04 10.75 -2.73
CA ILE A 42 23.10 11.77 -2.60
C ILE A 42 23.44 11.87 -1.10
N PRO A 43 24.73 11.89 -0.69
CA PRO A 43 25.12 11.94 0.72
C PRO A 43 24.48 13.13 1.46
N ASN A 44 23.99 12.89 2.69
CA ASN A 44 23.43 13.93 3.56
C ASN A 44 23.97 13.80 5.00
N VAL A 45 23.90 14.88 5.78
CA VAL A 45 24.44 14.99 7.13
C VAL A 45 23.38 14.62 8.18
N LEU A 46 23.80 13.85 9.19
CA LEU A 46 23.00 13.46 10.35
C LEU A 46 22.50 14.69 11.14
N ARG A 47 21.23 14.67 11.59
CA ARG A 47 20.69 15.65 12.55
C ARG A 47 20.34 14.97 13.88
N ARG A 48 20.57 15.66 15.00
CA ARG A 48 20.24 15.16 16.35
C ARG A 48 18.73 15.16 16.58
N MET A 49 18.24 14.08 17.20
CA MET A 49 16.85 13.93 17.62
C MET A 49 16.66 14.34 19.09
N LYS A 50 15.50 14.88 19.46
CA LYS A 50 15.17 15.23 20.85
C LYS A 50 14.78 13.98 21.66
N PRO A 51 15.23 13.82 22.91
CA PRO A 51 14.99 12.62 23.74
C PRO A 51 13.50 12.33 24.02
N GLU A 52 12.67 13.37 24.22
CA GLU A 52 11.26 13.22 24.57
C GLU A 52 10.42 12.50 23.50
N MET A 53 10.83 12.61 22.23
CA MET A 53 10.15 11.94 21.12
C MET A 53 10.54 10.46 21.00
N ALA A 54 11.64 10.04 21.63
CA ALA A 54 12.23 8.71 21.43
C ALA A 54 11.35 7.57 21.94
N LEU A 55 10.59 7.76 23.03
CA LEU A 55 9.76 6.68 23.60
C LEU A 55 8.61 6.28 22.66
N LYS A 56 7.86 7.27 22.16
CA LYS A 56 6.75 7.02 21.21
C LYS A 56 7.26 6.48 19.87
N ILE A 57 8.42 6.95 19.42
CA ILE A 57 9.07 6.43 18.23
C ILE A 57 9.45 4.97 18.44
N LYS A 58 10.04 4.62 19.60
CA LYS A 58 10.41 3.24 19.91
C LYS A 58 9.23 2.28 19.82
N GLU A 59 8.08 2.64 20.38
CA GLU A 59 6.86 1.79 20.32
C GLU A 59 6.39 1.55 18.87
N GLU A 60 6.37 2.58 18.03
CA GLU A 60 5.99 2.43 16.62
C GLU A 60 7.05 1.67 15.81
N VAL A 61 8.33 1.88 16.12
CA VAL A 61 9.44 1.17 15.50
C VAL A 61 9.38 -0.32 15.81
N GLU A 62 9.14 -0.69 17.08
CA GLU A 62 9.02 -2.09 17.48
C GLU A 62 7.86 -2.81 16.77
N LYS A 63 6.73 -2.14 16.54
CA LYS A 63 5.60 -2.73 15.79
C LYS A 63 5.99 -3.06 14.35
N GLN A 64 6.65 -2.14 13.66
CA GLN A 64 7.07 -2.32 12.27
C GLN A 64 8.24 -3.31 12.15
N TRP A 65 9.16 -3.30 13.11
CA TRP A 65 10.24 -4.28 13.23
C TRP A 65 9.69 -5.71 13.38
N ASN A 66 8.75 -5.90 14.31
CA ASN A 66 8.12 -7.21 14.54
C ASN A 66 7.25 -7.68 13.36
N ALA A 67 6.87 -6.78 12.46
CA ALA A 67 6.20 -7.09 11.20
C ALA A 67 7.18 -7.35 10.04
N SER A 68 8.50 -7.32 10.29
CA SER A 68 9.55 -7.46 9.28
C SER A 68 9.56 -6.36 8.19
N PHE A 69 8.96 -5.19 8.47
CA PHE A 69 8.97 -4.05 7.53
C PHE A 69 10.25 -3.24 7.58
N MET A 70 11.02 -3.36 8.66
CA MET A 70 12.26 -2.64 8.84
C MET A 70 13.37 -3.62 9.21
N VAL A 71 14.57 -3.28 8.77
CA VAL A 71 15.82 -3.98 9.09
C VAL A 71 16.84 -2.97 9.59
N VAL A 72 17.82 -3.43 10.38
CA VAL A 72 18.88 -2.54 10.86
C VAL A 72 19.83 -2.29 9.70
N ALA A 73 20.07 -1.01 9.40
CA ALA A 73 21.06 -0.59 8.43
C ALA A 73 22.41 -0.38 9.13
N GLU A 74 23.42 -1.15 8.75
CA GLU A 74 24.81 -0.94 9.17
C GLU A 74 25.46 0.10 8.25
N TYR A 75 26.04 1.16 8.84
CA TYR A 75 26.72 2.24 8.13
C TYR A 75 25.90 2.89 7.00
N PRO A 76 24.70 3.45 7.30
CA PRO A 76 23.84 4.02 6.27
C PRO A 76 24.52 5.22 5.60
N GLN A 77 24.51 5.25 4.27
CA GLN A 77 24.98 6.39 3.48
C GLN A 77 24.02 7.59 3.53
N TRP A 78 22.78 7.36 3.98
CA TRP A 78 21.72 8.36 4.02
C TRP A 78 20.77 8.14 5.21
N VAL A 79 20.26 9.23 5.80
CA VAL A 79 19.28 9.18 6.89
C VAL A 79 18.21 10.28 6.74
N ALA A 80 17.01 9.99 7.25
CA ALA A 80 15.92 10.95 7.39
C ALA A 80 15.61 11.21 8.87
N ASN A 81 15.02 12.37 9.14
CA ASN A 81 14.44 12.63 10.47
C ASN A 81 13.10 11.93 10.62
N ILE A 82 12.82 11.45 11.83
CA ILE A 82 11.50 10.98 12.22
C ILE A 82 10.71 12.16 12.80
N VAL A 83 9.48 12.32 12.35
CA VAL A 83 8.53 13.34 12.78
C VAL A 83 7.27 12.66 13.31
N LEU A 84 6.79 13.13 14.45
CA LEU A 84 5.54 12.67 15.03
C LEU A 84 4.39 13.59 14.60
N VAL A 85 3.35 13.01 14.00
CA VAL A 85 2.16 13.75 13.56
C VAL A 85 0.95 13.31 14.38
N SER A 86 0.28 14.26 15.02
CA SER A 86 -0.96 13.99 15.75
C SER A 86 -2.12 13.73 14.79
N LYS A 87 -2.80 12.61 14.95
CA LYS A 87 -4.08 12.32 14.29
C LYS A 87 -5.22 13.08 14.98
N LYS A 88 -6.36 13.23 14.27
CA LYS A 88 -7.61 13.78 14.81
C LYS A 88 -8.18 12.97 15.97
N ASP A 89 -7.89 11.67 16.05
CA ASP A 89 -8.33 10.74 17.11
C ASP A 89 -7.45 10.79 18.37
N GLY A 90 -6.47 11.71 18.44
CA GLY A 90 -5.53 11.84 19.55
C GLY A 90 -4.36 10.85 19.51
N LYS A 91 -4.33 9.90 18.55
CA LYS A 91 -3.18 9.01 18.34
C LYS A 91 -2.07 9.75 17.60
N VAL A 92 -0.86 9.19 17.63
CA VAL A 92 0.31 9.74 16.92
C VAL A 92 0.64 8.82 15.73
N ARG A 93 1.07 9.39 14.61
CA ARG A 93 1.68 8.68 13.49
C ARG A 93 3.17 8.97 13.48
N MET A 94 3.99 7.93 13.37
CA MET A 94 5.39 8.06 13.02
C MET A 94 5.51 8.33 11.52
N CYS A 95 6.07 9.47 11.15
CA CYS A 95 6.34 9.86 9.78
C CYS A 95 7.84 10.04 9.59
N VAL A 96 8.34 9.72 8.40
CA VAL A 96 9.72 9.98 8.00
C VAL A 96 9.74 11.21 7.11
N ASP A 97 10.57 12.20 7.46
CA ASP A 97 10.70 13.44 6.71
C ASP A 97 11.63 13.24 5.50
N TYR A 98 11.03 12.85 4.38
CA TYR A 98 11.73 12.63 3.12
C TYR A 98 11.93 13.89 2.28
N ARG A 99 11.72 15.12 2.82
CA ARG A 99 11.86 16.34 2.00
C ARG A 99 13.25 16.47 1.36
N ASP A 100 14.30 16.20 2.12
CA ASP A 100 15.68 16.24 1.63
C ASP A 100 15.93 15.11 0.61
N LEU A 101 15.37 13.91 0.85
CA LEU A 101 15.47 12.75 -0.07
C LEU A 101 14.79 13.02 -1.41
N ASN A 102 13.56 13.52 -1.34
CA ASN A 102 12.70 13.78 -2.50
C ASN A 102 13.26 14.94 -3.34
N SER A 103 14.02 15.85 -2.74
CA SER A 103 14.72 16.93 -3.46
C SER A 103 16.01 16.44 -4.11
N ALA A 104 16.70 15.48 -3.49
CA ALA A 104 17.94 14.88 -4.01
C ALA A 104 17.69 13.82 -5.10
N SER A 105 16.54 13.15 -5.06
CA SER A 105 16.18 12.11 -6.03
C SER A 105 15.61 12.74 -7.31
N PRO A 106 15.97 12.25 -8.51
CA PRO A 106 15.30 12.61 -9.76
C PRO A 106 13.81 12.31 -9.63
N LYS A 107 12.97 13.25 -10.08
CA LYS A 107 11.53 13.01 -10.15
C LYS A 107 11.25 12.01 -11.26
N ASP A 108 10.47 10.99 -10.94
CA ASP A 108 9.83 10.20 -11.98
C ASP A 108 8.82 11.09 -12.70
N ASN A 109 9.01 11.26 -14.02
CA ASN A 109 8.12 12.04 -14.87
C ASN A 109 7.08 11.14 -15.54
N PHE A 110 6.79 9.97 -14.97
CA PHE A 110 5.71 9.15 -15.43
C PHE A 110 4.39 9.94 -15.35
N PRO A 111 3.73 10.21 -16.49
CA PRO A 111 2.49 10.96 -16.45
C PRO A 111 1.47 10.12 -15.69
N LEU A 112 1.04 10.61 -14.52
CA LEU A 112 -0.17 10.08 -13.90
C LEU A 112 -1.31 10.49 -14.85
N PRO A 113 -2.01 9.53 -15.46
CA PRO A 113 -3.17 9.82 -16.28
C PRO A 113 -4.17 10.68 -15.51
N HIS A 114 -4.93 11.50 -16.23
CA HIS A 114 -6.09 12.19 -15.64
C HIS A 114 -7.01 11.15 -14.97
N ILE A 115 -7.81 11.54 -13.96
CA ILE A 115 -8.66 10.59 -13.21
C ILE A 115 -9.53 9.71 -14.10
N ASP A 116 -9.96 10.24 -15.25
CA ASP A 116 -10.77 9.54 -16.25
C ASP A 116 -9.97 8.53 -17.09
N MET A 117 -8.65 8.68 -17.17
CA MET A 117 -7.69 7.81 -17.88
C MET A 117 -6.93 6.85 -16.94
N LEU A 118 -6.98 7.03 -15.61
CA LEU A 118 -6.21 6.28 -14.60
C LEU A 118 -6.42 4.75 -14.62
N THR A 119 -7.47 4.28 -15.29
CA THR A 119 -7.92 2.90 -15.15
C THR A 119 -7.13 1.89 -15.97
N GLN A 120 -6.43 2.30 -17.03
CA GLN A 120 -5.67 1.37 -17.88
C GLN A 120 -4.16 1.59 -17.81
N GLU A 121 -3.69 2.83 -18.01
CA GLU A 121 -2.27 3.08 -18.15
C GLU A 121 -1.51 2.85 -16.83
N CYS A 122 -1.96 3.40 -15.70
CA CYS A 122 -1.28 3.19 -14.41
C CYS A 122 -1.11 1.70 -14.09
N TRP A 123 -2.18 0.94 -14.23
CA TRP A 123 -2.16 -0.49 -13.95
C TRP A 123 -1.23 -1.24 -14.91
N CYS A 124 -1.34 -0.98 -16.22
CA CYS A 124 -0.44 -1.58 -17.21
C CYS A 124 1.02 -1.17 -17.04
N ASN A 125 1.32 -0.03 -16.41
CA ASN A 125 2.68 0.41 -16.09
C ASN A 125 3.23 -0.28 -14.83
N ILE A 126 2.39 -0.47 -13.81
CA ILE A 126 2.73 -1.23 -12.59
C ILE A 126 2.93 -2.72 -12.93
N SER A 127 2.12 -3.28 -13.84
CA SER A 127 2.19 -4.69 -14.24
C SER A 127 3.19 -5.00 -15.36
N LYS A 128 4.05 -4.05 -15.80
CA LYS A 128 5.00 -4.26 -16.93
C LYS A 128 6.01 -5.41 -16.75
N GLY A 129 6.08 -6.05 -15.59
CA GLY A 129 6.98 -7.17 -15.32
C GLY A 129 6.34 -8.56 -15.45
N HIS A 130 5.05 -8.73 -15.20
CA HIS A 130 4.41 -10.04 -15.07
C HIS A 130 2.94 -9.96 -15.50
N GLY A 131 2.49 -10.97 -16.26
CA GLY A 131 1.15 -11.03 -16.86
C GLY A 131 0.07 -10.54 -15.90
N ASP A 132 -0.63 -9.49 -16.32
CA ASP A 132 -1.62 -8.79 -15.53
C ASP A 132 -2.76 -9.74 -15.11
N PRO A 133 -2.88 -10.10 -13.81
CA PRO A 133 -3.88 -11.04 -13.34
C PRO A 133 -5.30 -10.48 -13.41
N PHE A 134 -5.48 -9.18 -13.66
CA PHE A 134 -6.79 -8.51 -13.76
C PHE A 134 -7.11 -8.01 -15.17
N HIS A 135 -6.28 -8.31 -16.18
CA HIS A 135 -6.42 -7.75 -17.53
C HIS A 135 -7.83 -7.86 -18.13
N ASP A 136 -8.50 -8.98 -17.89
CA ASP A 136 -9.86 -9.28 -18.37
C ASP A 136 -10.97 -8.62 -17.54
N MET A 137 -10.69 -8.23 -16.29
CA MET A 137 -11.60 -7.61 -15.32
C MET A 137 -11.54 -6.08 -15.31
N VAL A 138 -10.40 -5.50 -15.71
CA VAL A 138 -10.19 -4.05 -15.73
C VAL A 138 -11.22 -3.35 -16.64
N HIS A 139 -11.80 -2.25 -16.14
CA HIS A 139 -12.95 -1.50 -16.67
C HIS A 139 -14.32 -2.19 -16.65
N LYS A 140 -14.38 -3.52 -16.54
CA LYS A 140 -15.64 -4.27 -16.48
C LYS A 140 -16.11 -4.40 -15.03
N GLU A 141 -15.35 -5.15 -14.23
CA GLU A 141 -15.65 -5.43 -12.83
C GLU A 141 -14.73 -4.67 -11.88
N VAL A 142 -13.52 -4.29 -12.32
CA VAL A 142 -12.51 -3.65 -11.45
C VAL A 142 -12.01 -2.33 -12.04
N LYS A 143 -11.78 -1.35 -11.18
CA LYS A 143 -11.05 -0.11 -11.49
C LYS A 143 -9.94 0.09 -10.46
N PHE A 144 -8.73 0.34 -10.95
CA PHE A 144 -7.59 0.70 -10.12
C PHE A 144 -7.38 2.20 -10.11
N TYR A 145 -7.11 2.72 -8.92
CA TYR A 145 -6.53 4.03 -8.65
C TYR A 145 -5.19 3.79 -7.96
N VAL A 146 -4.42 4.85 -7.71
CA VAL A 146 -3.07 4.74 -7.14
C VAL A 146 -3.06 3.93 -5.83
N ASP A 147 -4.01 4.22 -4.92
CA ASP A 147 -4.09 3.57 -3.61
C ASP A 147 -5.34 2.69 -3.44
N ASP A 148 -6.35 2.87 -4.28
CA ASP A 148 -7.67 2.24 -4.13
C ASP A 148 -8.00 1.31 -5.30
N MET A 149 -8.55 0.15 -4.98
CA MET A 149 -9.21 -0.72 -5.96
C MET A 149 -10.72 -0.68 -5.74
N ILE A 150 -11.47 -0.38 -6.81
CA ILE A 150 -12.93 -0.36 -6.80
C ILE A 150 -13.46 -1.57 -7.57
N ALA A 151 -14.17 -2.46 -6.87
CA ALA A 151 -14.98 -3.50 -7.48
C ALA A 151 -16.39 -2.97 -7.77
N LYS A 152 -16.90 -3.20 -8.98
CA LYS A 152 -18.24 -2.79 -9.43
C LYS A 152 -18.89 -3.91 -10.22
N SER A 153 -20.22 -3.96 -10.21
CA SER A 153 -20.99 -4.93 -10.97
C SER A 153 -22.17 -4.25 -11.66
N ARG A 154 -22.60 -4.81 -12.81
CA ARG A 154 -23.75 -4.26 -13.56
C ARG A 154 -25.07 -4.53 -12.86
N MET A 155 -25.16 -5.66 -12.16
CA MET A 155 -26.35 -6.10 -11.46
C MET A 155 -25.98 -6.50 -10.03
N LEU A 156 -26.94 -6.35 -9.12
CA LEU A 156 -26.73 -6.54 -7.70
C LEU A 156 -26.55 -8.01 -7.32
N ASP A 157 -27.28 -8.91 -7.99
CA ASP A 157 -27.24 -10.36 -7.83
C ASP A 157 -25.92 -11.00 -8.28
N GLN A 158 -25.26 -10.38 -9.26
CA GLN A 158 -23.96 -10.78 -9.80
C GLN A 158 -22.77 -10.30 -8.94
N HIS A 159 -22.97 -9.30 -8.07
CA HIS A 159 -21.87 -8.63 -7.38
C HIS A 159 -21.05 -9.55 -6.47
N VAL A 160 -21.70 -10.52 -5.83
CA VAL A 160 -21.01 -11.51 -4.99
C VAL A 160 -20.05 -12.36 -5.81
N GLU A 161 -20.45 -12.79 -7.01
CA GLU A 161 -19.60 -13.62 -7.88
C GLU A 161 -18.43 -12.82 -8.45
N ASP A 162 -18.65 -11.55 -8.79
CA ASP A 162 -17.57 -10.68 -9.27
C ASP A 162 -16.54 -10.40 -8.17
N LEU A 163 -16.98 -10.23 -6.91
CA LEU A 163 -16.10 -10.11 -5.75
C LEU A 163 -15.31 -11.39 -5.49
N ARG A 164 -15.93 -12.57 -5.62
CA ARG A 164 -15.22 -13.85 -5.45
C ARG A 164 -14.09 -14.00 -6.47
N LYS A 165 -14.36 -13.72 -7.76
CA LYS A 165 -13.32 -13.71 -8.81
C LYS A 165 -12.17 -12.75 -8.51
N LEU A 166 -12.48 -11.61 -7.90
CA LEU A 166 -11.49 -10.64 -7.48
C LEU A 166 -10.64 -11.18 -6.32
N PHE A 167 -11.28 -11.74 -5.29
CA PHE A 167 -10.60 -12.31 -4.12
C PHE A 167 -9.72 -13.51 -4.46
N GLU A 168 -10.09 -14.34 -5.44
CA GLU A 168 -9.27 -15.45 -5.93
C GLU A 168 -7.94 -15.01 -6.58
N ARG A 169 -7.82 -13.73 -6.94
CA ARG A 169 -6.66 -13.17 -7.65
C ARG A 169 -5.80 -12.23 -6.79
N LEU A 170 -6.23 -11.97 -5.55
CA LEU A 170 -5.49 -11.23 -4.53
C LEU A 170 -4.66 -12.21 -3.70
#